data_AF-A0A8B2U0M1-F1
#
_entry.id   AF-A0A8B2U0M1-F1
#
_cell.length_a   1.000
_cell.length_b   1.000
_cell.length_c   1.000
_cell.angle_alpha   90.00
_cell.angle_beta   90.00
_cell.angle_gamma   90.00
#
_symmetry.space_group_name_H-M   'P 1'
#
loop_
_entity.id
_entity.type
_entity.pdbx_description
1 polymer ?
#
loop_
_entity_poly.entity_id
_entity_poly.type
_entity_poly.pdbx_seq_one_letter_code
_entity_poly.pdbx_strand_id
1 'polypeptide(L)'
;MEQQEKIDSFSELLSSKEETVNRLALQLEKQEMAFNFVMLNKGFANILSKKETSKKITFCTLFLLSLILASIPLVYVIGRLFNVLNLQDVIISMSWEQMLPVAGLEFILIYIFRVVLSHYSSLVTQIMQLELRQSLCQFIQSYVKYAKDIKKDDKEALDKFENLIFSSILSNSDKVPGTFDGVEQLTNLFEKIKK
;
A
#
# COMPACT_ATOMS: atom_id res chain seq x y z
N MET A 1 41.29 34.40 -52.22
CA MET A 1 39.82 34.28 -52.11
C MET A 1 39.41 32.83 -51.93
N GLU A 2 39.80 31.92 -52.83
CA GLU A 2 39.42 30.49 -52.77
C GLU A 2 39.83 29.72 -51.48
N GLN A 3 40.98 30.06 -50.88
CA GLN A 3 41.42 29.46 -49.60
C GLN A 3 40.58 29.94 -48.41
N GLN A 4 40.14 31.20 -48.41
CA GLN A 4 39.33 31.77 -47.33
C GLN A 4 37.91 31.21 -47.37
N GLU A 5 37.34 31.06 -48.56
CA GLU A 5 36.03 30.43 -48.79
C GLU A 5 35.99 28.95 -48.31
N LYS A 6 37.09 28.21 -48.49
CA LYS A 6 37.23 26.84 -47.97
C LYS A 6 37.34 26.80 -46.45
N ILE A 7 38.01 27.78 -45.83
CA ILE A 7 38.11 27.88 -44.37
C ILE A 7 36.75 28.25 -43.76
N ASP A 8 36.05 29.20 -44.38
CA ASP A 8 34.73 29.66 -43.91
C ASP A 8 33.69 28.54 -44.03
N SER A 9 33.61 27.87 -45.19
CA SER A 9 32.71 26.71 -45.37
C SER A 9 33.06 25.52 -44.48
N PHE A 10 34.34 25.28 -44.22
CA PHE A 10 34.76 24.25 -43.27
C PHE A 10 34.38 24.60 -41.83
N SER A 11 34.52 25.86 -41.41
CA SER A 11 34.09 26.34 -40.09
C SER A 11 32.57 26.24 -39.93
N GLU A 12 31.82 26.56 -40.97
CA GLU A 12 30.36 26.47 -40.99
C GLU A 12 29.89 25.01 -40.90
N LEU A 13 30.58 24.10 -41.60
CA LEU A 13 30.37 22.66 -41.49
C LEU A 13 30.70 22.14 -40.08
N LEU A 14 31.80 22.61 -39.48
CA LEU A 14 32.20 22.23 -38.12
C LEU A 14 31.15 22.67 -37.10
N SER A 15 30.68 23.91 -37.21
CA SER A 15 29.66 24.48 -36.33
C SER A 15 28.32 23.74 -36.48
N SER A 16 27.92 23.39 -37.70
CA SER A 16 26.73 22.56 -37.97
C SER A 16 26.83 21.16 -37.37
N LYS A 17 28.01 20.53 -37.42
CA LYS A 17 28.26 19.23 -36.78
C LYS A 17 28.22 19.33 -35.27
N GLU A 18 28.82 20.37 -34.69
CA GLU A 18 28.79 20.64 -33.25
C GLU A 18 27.35 20.84 -32.74
N GLU A 19 26.54 21.62 -33.46
CA GLU A 19 25.12 21.82 -33.14
C GLU A 19 24.33 20.50 -33.23
N THR A 20 24.62 19.67 -34.23
CA THR A 20 24.01 18.34 -34.37
C THR A 20 24.39 17.41 -33.22
N VAL A 21 25.66 17.40 -32.81
CA VAL A 21 26.16 16.61 -31.67
C VAL A 21 25.49 17.06 -30.38
N ASN A 22 25.40 18.37 -30.14
CA ASN A 22 24.71 18.93 -28.97
C ASN A 22 23.23 18.56 -28.95
N ARG A 23 22.56 18.61 -30.10
CA ARG A 23 21.15 18.19 -30.24
C ARG A 23 20.97 16.71 -29.94
N LEU A 24 21.86 15.84 -30.43
CA LEU A 24 21.82 14.41 -30.18
C LEU A 24 22.08 14.10 -28.69
N ALA A 25 23.03 14.78 -28.05
CA ALA A 25 23.29 14.65 -26.62
C ALA A 25 22.05 14.98 -25.78
N LEU A 26 21.36 16.08 -26.10
CA LEU A 26 20.09 16.46 -25.44
C LEU A 26 18.95 15.44 -25.66
N GLN A 27 18.91 14.77 -26.82
CA GLN A 27 17.92 13.72 -27.09
C GLN A 27 18.23 12.44 -26.32
N LEU A 28 19.51 12.06 -26.23
CA LEU A 28 19.98 10.92 -25.44
C LEU A 28 19.65 11.11 -23.96
N GLU A 29 19.94 12.29 -23.39
CA GLU A 29 19.63 12.60 -21.99
C GLU A 29 18.12 12.51 -21.69
N LYS A 30 17.27 13.00 -22.61
CA LYS A 30 15.81 12.85 -22.50
C LYS A 30 15.37 11.39 -22.54
N GLN A 31 15.96 10.59 -23.42
CA GLN A 31 15.65 9.17 -23.55
C GLN A 31 16.11 8.39 -22.31
N GLU A 32 17.29 8.67 -21.79
CA GLU A 32 17.81 8.09 -20.55
C GLU A 32 16.92 8.42 -19.36
N MET A 33 16.53 9.69 -19.20
CA MET A 33 15.57 10.10 -18.17
C MET A 33 14.25 9.34 -18.31
N ALA A 34 13.65 9.32 -19.51
CA ALA A 34 12.41 8.60 -19.76
C ALA A 34 12.53 7.10 -19.45
N PHE A 35 13.65 6.48 -19.83
CA PHE A 35 13.92 5.07 -19.56
C PHE A 35 14.07 4.78 -18.06
N ASN A 36 14.77 5.65 -17.31
CA ASN A 36 14.96 5.51 -15.87
C ASN A 36 13.63 5.55 -15.10
N PHE A 37 12.72 6.45 -15.44
CA PHE A 37 11.40 6.48 -14.82
C PHE A 37 10.53 5.26 -15.21
N VAL A 38 10.63 4.75 -16.44
CA VAL A 38 9.95 3.51 -16.84
C VAL A 38 10.50 2.33 -16.03
N MET A 39 11.81 2.27 -15.80
CA MET A 39 12.45 1.25 -14.95
C MET A 39 11.98 1.37 -13.50
N LEU A 40 11.91 2.58 -12.93
CA LEU A 40 11.42 2.81 -11.58
C LEU A 40 9.95 2.41 -11.42
N ASN A 41 9.09 2.80 -12.38
CA ASN A 41 7.69 2.40 -12.41
C ASN A 41 7.54 0.86 -12.46
N LYS A 42 8.33 0.20 -13.30
CA LYS A 42 8.38 -1.27 -13.36
C LYS A 42 8.88 -1.89 -12.04
N GLY A 43 9.85 -1.24 -11.39
CA GLY A 43 10.34 -1.61 -10.06
C GLY A 43 9.25 -1.53 -9.00
N PHE A 44 8.52 -0.42 -8.94
CA PHE A 44 7.38 -0.25 -8.05
C PHE A 44 6.26 -1.26 -8.34
N ALA A 45 5.92 -1.51 -9.60
CA ALA A 45 4.93 -2.52 -10.01
C ALA A 45 5.29 -3.92 -9.48
N ASN A 46 6.58 -4.28 -9.54
CA ASN A 46 7.07 -5.57 -9.05
C ASN A 46 7.04 -5.66 -7.51
N ILE A 47 7.33 -4.58 -6.81
CA ILE A 47 7.23 -4.54 -5.34
C ILE A 47 5.75 -4.61 -4.91
N LEU A 48 4.88 -3.90 -5.64
CA LEU A 48 3.44 -3.89 -5.42
C LEU A 48 2.83 -5.28 -5.60
N SER A 49 3.13 -5.97 -6.71
CA SER A 49 2.63 -7.33 -6.97
C SER A 49 3.08 -8.35 -5.91
N LYS A 50 4.32 -8.22 -5.41
CA LYS A 50 4.80 -9.02 -4.28
C LYS A 50 4.01 -8.75 -3.00
N LYS A 51 3.75 -7.48 -2.67
CA LYS A 51 2.95 -7.13 -1.48
C LYS A 51 1.49 -7.56 -1.60
N GLU A 52 0.86 -7.43 -2.77
CA GLU A 52 -0.49 -7.94 -3.02
C GLU A 52 -0.55 -9.47 -2.86
N THR A 53 0.50 -10.18 -3.26
CA THR A 53 0.62 -11.62 -2.98
C THR A 53 0.74 -11.89 -1.48
N SER A 54 1.59 -11.15 -0.75
CA SER A 54 1.68 -11.27 0.71
C SER A 54 0.34 -10.97 1.39
N LYS A 55 -0.38 -9.94 0.96
CA LYS A 55 -1.72 -9.58 1.47
C LYS A 55 -2.71 -10.73 1.31
N LYS A 56 -2.74 -11.41 0.15
CA LYS A 56 -3.58 -12.60 -0.07
C LYS A 56 -3.21 -13.75 0.85
N ILE A 57 -1.91 -14.00 1.05
CA ILE A 57 -1.43 -15.03 1.99
C ILE A 57 -1.85 -14.68 3.41
N THR A 58 -1.61 -13.46 3.88
CA THR A 58 -2.01 -13.00 5.22
C THR A 58 -3.52 -13.05 5.41
N PHE A 59 -4.31 -12.71 4.38
CA PHE A 59 -5.77 -12.86 4.40
C PHE A 59 -6.19 -14.32 4.56
N CYS A 60 -5.56 -15.24 3.81
CA CYS A 60 -5.81 -16.67 3.96
C CYS A 60 -5.45 -17.16 5.38
N THR A 61 -4.30 -16.73 5.93
CA THR A 61 -3.92 -17.04 7.31
C THR A 61 -4.92 -16.50 8.32
N LEU A 62 -5.41 -15.28 8.15
CA LEU A 62 -6.47 -14.70 9.00
C LEU A 62 -7.75 -15.52 8.93
N PHE A 63 -8.17 -15.91 7.73
CA PHE A 63 -9.37 -16.71 7.53
C PHE A 63 -9.26 -18.07 8.23
N LEU A 64 -8.13 -18.76 8.09
CA LEU A 64 -7.87 -20.03 8.79
C LEU A 64 -7.89 -19.87 10.31
N LEU A 65 -7.24 -18.82 10.83
CA LEU A 65 -7.22 -18.55 12.26
C LEU A 65 -8.62 -18.21 12.81
N SER A 66 -9.41 -17.47 12.04
CA SER A 66 -10.80 -17.16 12.38
C SER A 66 -11.68 -18.41 12.38
N LEU A 67 -11.43 -19.37 11.47
CA LEU A 67 -12.15 -20.64 11.42
C LEU A 67 -11.81 -21.52 12.63
N ILE A 68 -10.54 -21.56 13.04
CA ILE A 68 -10.10 -22.26 14.26
C ILE A 68 -10.79 -21.65 15.49
N LEU A 69 -10.80 -20.31 15.61
CA LEU A 69 -11.46 -19.63 16.72
C LEU A 69 -12.97 -19.92 16.75
N ALA A 70 -13.63 -19.90 15.59
CA ALA A 70 -15.06 -20.18 15.48
C ALA A 70 -15.40 -21.67 15.73
N SER A 71 -14.45 -22.59 15.57
CA SER A 71 -14.71 -24.03 15.75
C SER A 71 -15.10 -24.39 17.19
N ILE A 72 -14.56 -23.70 18.20
CA ILE A 72 -14.81 -23.95 19.62
C ILE A 72 -16.32 -23.78 19.97
N PRO A 73 -16.95 -22.60 19.73
CA PRO A 73 -18.38 -22.44 19.97
C PRO A 73 -19.26 -23.23 19.00
N LEU A 74 -18.80 -23.48 17.77
CA LEU A 74 -19.58 -24.19 16.75
C LEU A 74 -19.75 -25.67 17.10
N VAL A 75 -18.68 -26.33 17.57
CA VAL A 75 -18.74 -27.72 18.06
C VAL A 75 -19.67 -27.82 19.27
N TYR A 76 -19.65 -26.83 20.17
CA TYR A 76 -20.57 -26.77 21.31
C TYR A 76 -22.05 -26.71 20.87
N VAL A 77 -22.38 -25.82 19.93
CA VAL A 77 -23.77 -25.66 19.45
C VAL A 77 -24.24 -26.89 18.67
N ILE A 78 -23.41 -27.45 17.79
CA ILE A 78 -23.75 -28.63 16.98
C ILE A 78 -23.91 -29.87 17.86
N GLY A 79 -23.02 -30.08 18.83
CA GLY A 79 -23.11 -31.18 19.79
C GLY A 79 -24.41 -31.14 20.59
N ARG A 80 -24.85 -29.95 20.99
CA ARG A 80 -26.13 -29.75 21.68
C ARG A 80 -27.35 -29.98 20.78
N LEU A 81 -27.32 -29.51 19.53
CA LEU A 81 -28.48 -29.57 18.63
C LEU A 81 -28.75 -30.98 18.10
N PHE A 82 -27.70 -31.72 17.75
CA PHE A 82 -27.86 -33.01 17.09
C PHE A 82 -27.85 -34.19 18.07
N ASN A 83 -27.46 -33.97 19.34
CA ASN A 83 -27.30 -35.03 20.35
C ASN A 83 -26.43 -36.22 19.83
N VAL A 84 -25.60 -35.95 18.82
CA VAL A 84 -24.81 -36.93 18.04
C VAL A 84 -23.54 -37.34 18.78
N LEU A 85 -23.15 -36.55 19.76
CA LEU A 85 -22.03 -36.81 20.65
C LEU A 85 -22.62 -36.90 22.06
N ASN A 86 -22.36 -37.99 22.80
CA ASN A 86 -22.59 -38.11 24.25
C ASN A 86 -21.71 -37.13 25.07
N LEU A 87 -21.42 -35.95 24.52
CA LEU A 87 -20.72 -34.83 25.14
C LEU A 87 -21.62 -34.09 26.14
N GLN A 88 -22.93 -34.36 26.15
CA GLN A 88 -23.85 -33.75 27.09
C GLN A 88 -23.42 -34.05 28.55
N ASP A 89 -23.06 -35.30 28.86
CA ASP A 89 -22.60 -35.69 30.21
C ASP A 89 -21.17 -35.22 30.52
N VAL A 90 -20.27 -35.20 29.52
CA VAL A 90 -18.86 -34.77 29.68
C VAL A 90 -18.74 -33.27 29.92
N ILE A 91 -19.61 -32.46 29.32
CA ILE A 91 -19.54 -30.99 29.41
C ILE A 91 -20.36 -30.46 30.59
N ILE A 92 -21.48 -31.09 30.95
CA ILE A 92 -22.26 -30.70 32.16
C ILE A 92 -21.49 -31.06 33.45
N SER A 93 -20.60 -32.06 33.40
CA SER A 93 -19.70 -32.41 34.51
C SER A 93 -18.38 -31.63 34.52
N MET A 94 -18.14 -30.76 33.52
CA MET A 94 -16.91 -30.00 33.41
C MET A 94 -16.85 -28.92 34.52
N SER A 95 -15.93 -29.13 35.45
CA SER A 95 -15.71 -28.20 36.57
C SER A 95 -15.03 -26.92 36.08
N TRP A 96 -15.25 -25.81 36.78
CA TRP A 96 -14.69 -24.48 36.46
C TRP A 96 -13.15 -24.50 36.25
N GLU A 97 -12.45 -25.37 36.98
CA GLU A 97 -10.99 -25.59 36.89
C GLU A 97 -10.55 -26.08 35.50
N GLN A 98 -11.40 -26.83 34.79
CA GLN A 98 -11.13 -27.36 33.46
C GLN A 98 -11.47 -26.36 32.34
N MET A 99 -12.27 -25.33 32.63
CA MET A 99 -12.55 -24.25 31.68
C MET A 99 -11.42 -23.23 31.59
N LEU A 100 -10.63 -23.07 32.67
CA LEU A 100 -9.56 -22.07 32.73
C LEU A 100 -8.47 -22.27 31.65
N PRO A 101 -7.96 -23.49 31.39
CA PRO A 101 -7.00 -23.74 30.31
C PRO A 101 -7.58 -23.48 28.92
N VAL A 102 -8.87 -23.81 28.70
CA VAL A 102 -9.56 -23.61 27.42
C VAL A 102 -9.73 -22.12 27.14
N ALA A 103 -10.20 -21.36 28.13
CA ALA A 103 -10.33 -19.91 28.02
C ALA A 103 -8.96 -19.24 27.82
N GLY A 104 -7.92 -19.68 28.53
CA GLY A 104 -6.56 -19.16 28.36
C GLY A 104 -6.02 -19.38 26.94
N LEU A 105 -6.25 -20.56 26.37
CA LEU A 105 -5.88 -20.88 24.99
C LEU A 105 -6.65 -20.02 23.99
N GLU A 106 -7.94 -19.78 24.22
CA GLU A 106 -8.77 -18.90 23.39
C GLU A 106 -8.30 -17.45 23.43
N PHE A 107 -7.93 -16.91 24.59
CA PHE A 107 -7.34 -15.57 24.71
C PHE A 107 -6.01 -15.44 23.94
N ILE A 108 -5.16 -16.46 23.98
CA ILE A 108 -3.90 -16.48 23.21
C ILE A 108 -4.20 -16.48 21.70
N LEU A 109 -5.17 -17.28 21.24
CA LEU A 109 -5.59 -17.30 19.84
C LEU A 109 -6.13 -15.95 19.38
N ILE A 110 -6.97 -15.30 20.19
CA ILE A 110 -7.49 -13.95 19.91
C ILE A 110 -6.35 -12.94 19.83
N TYR A 111 -5.35 -13.03 20.71
CA TYR A 111 -4.17 -12.16 20.67
C TYR A 111 -3.39 -12.34 19.36
N ILE A 112 -3.10 -13.58 18.97
CA ILE A 112 -2.41 -13.88 17.71
C ILE A 112 -3.24 -13.36 16.53
N PHE A 113 -4.57 -13.54 16.56
CA PHE A 113 -5.47 -13.02 15.52
C PHE A 113 -5.36 -11.50 15.39
N ARG A 114 -5.35 -10.78 16.50
CA ARG A 114 -5.16 -9.33 16.51
C ARG A 114 -3.81 -8.93 15.90
N VAL A 115 -2.74 -9.64 16.22
CA VAL A 115 -1.39 -9.37 15.67
C VAL A 115 -1.39 -9.56 14.15
N VAL A 116 -1.95 -10.66 13.64
CA VAL A 116 -2.01 -10.92 12.19
C VAL A 116 -2.92 -9.89 11.51
N LEU A 117 -4.02 -9.47 12.15
CA LEU A 117 -4.92 -8.45 11.61
C LEU A 117 -4.22 -7.09 11.50
N SER A 118 -3.46 -6.71 12.53
CA SER A 118 -2.64 -5.49 12.50
C SER A 118 -1.58 -5.56 11.39
N HIS A 119 -0.97 -6.74 11.18
CA HIS A 119 -0.02 -6.93 10.09
C HIS A 119 -0.68 -6.79 8.71
N TYR A 120 -1.89 -7.35 8.53
CA TYR A 120 -2.69 -7.18 7.31
C TYR A 120 -3.02 -5.70 7.04
N SER A 121 -3.50 -4.96 8.05
CA SER A 121 -3.78 -3.52 7.90
C SER A 121 -2.53 -2.74 7.52
N SER A 122 -1.38 -3.04 8.12
CA SER A 122 -0.11 -2.43 7.75
C SER A 122 0.28 -2.73 6.30
N LEU A 123 0.09 -3.97 5.82
CA LEU A 123 0.35 -4.33 4.42
C LEU A 123 -0.53 -3.54 3.46
N VAL A 124 -1.82 -3.37 3.77
CA VAL A 124 -2.75 -2.55 2.97
C VAL A 124 -2.28 -1.09 2.89
N THR A 125 -1.88 -0.49 4.01
CA THR A 125 -1.32 0.88 4.02
C THR A 125 -0.05 0.98 3.18
N GLN A 126 0.86 0.01 3.29
CA GLN A 126 2.11 0.01 2.51
C GLN A 126 1.85 -0.14 1.00
N ILE A 127 0.86 -0.94 0.60
CA ILE A 127 0.40 -1.07 -0.79
C ILE A 127 -0.14 0.26 -1.29
N MET A 128 -1.05 0.90 -0.55
CA MET A 128 -1.63 2.20 -0.92
C MET A 128 -0.56 3.29 -1.08
N GLN A 129 0.44 3.33 -0.20
CA GLN A 129 1.56 4.28 -0.31
C GLN A 129 2.44 4.00 -1.54
N LEU A 130 2.65 2.74 -1.90
CA LEU A 130 3.41 2.36 -3.09
C LEU A 130 2.65 2.66 -4.38
N GLU A 131 1.34 2.40 -4.41
CA GLU A 131 0.47 2.76 -5.53
C GLU A 131 0.48 4.26 -5.78
N LEU A 132 0.33 5.07 -4.73
CA LEU A 132 0.42 6.52 -4.84
C LEU A 132 1.75 6.96 -5.46
N ARG A 133 2.88 6.44 -4.96
CA ARG A 133 4.22 6.77 -5.50
C ARG A 133 4.37 6.31 -6.95
N GLN A 134 3.87 5.13 -7.28
CA GLN A 134 3.92 4.60 -8.63
C GLN A 134 3.09 5.44 -9.61
N SER A 135 1.85 5.79 -9.23
CA SER A 135 0.98 6.67 -9.99
C SER A 135 1.59 8.05 -10.17
N LEU A 136 2.23 8.61 -9.13
CA LEU A 136 2.96 9.87 -9.24
C LEU A 136 4.14 9.77 -10.21
N CYS A 137 4.91 8.68 -10.22
CA CYS A 137 6.00 8.51 -11.19
C CYS A 137 5.49 8.40 -12.63
N GLN A 138 4.42 7.65 -12.86
CA GLN A 138 3.76 7.55 -14.18
C GLN A 138 3.17 8.88 -14.62
N PHE A 139 2.56 9.58 -13.67
CA PHE A 139 1.98 10.90 -13.86
C PHE A 139 3.06 11.92 -14.16
N ILE A 140 4.14 12.03 -13.40
CA ILE A 140 5.25 12.98 -13.62
C ILE A 140 5.86 12.79 -15.01
N GLN A 141 6.12 11.55 -15.46
CA GLN A 141 6.61 11.33 -16.83
C GLN A 141 5.64 11.85 -17.90
N SER A 142 4.36 11.54 -17.73
CA SER A 142 3.30 11.94 -18.66
C SER A 142 3.04 13.46 -18.58
N TYR A 143 3.14 14.03 -17.39
CA TYR A 143 2.97 15.44 -17.06
C TYR A 143 4.12 16.27 -17.60
N VAL A 144 5.38 15.88 -17.42
CA VAL A 144 6.52 16.63 -17.99
C VAL A 144 6.42 16.67 -19.51
N LYS A 145 5.90 15.62 -20.14
CA LYS A 145 5.61 15.59 -21.58
C LYS A 145 4.44 16.52 -21.93
N TYR A 146 3.31 16.38 -21.25
CA TYR A 146 2.08 17.14 -21.46
C TYR A 146 2.20 18.64 -21.14
N ALA A 147 2.80 19.00 -20.00
CA ALA A 147 3.03 20.37 -19.56
C ALA A 147 4.03 21.12 -20.46
N LYS A 148 4.96 20.41 -21.13
CA LYS A 148 5.84 21.05 -22.13
C LYS A 148 5.07 21.50 -23.38
N ASP A 149 4.05 20.73 -23.74
CA ASP A 149 3.21 20.98 -24.90
C ASP A 149 2.13 22.02 -24.55
N ILE A 150 1.50 21.95 -23.38
CA ILE A 150 0.38 22.83 -22.97
C ILE A 150 0.78 24.12 -22.24
N LYS A 151 1.97 24.24 -21.63
CA LYS A 151 2.43 25.55 -21.09
C LYS A 151 2.45 26.65 -22.14
N LYS A 152 2.50 26.29 -23.43
CA LYS A 152 2.47 27.22 -24.55
C LYS A 152 1.06 27.72 -24.88
N ASP A 153 0.03 26.94 -24.58
CA ASP A 153 -1.36 27.22 -24.99
C ASP A 153 -2.26 27.66 -23.83
N ASP A 154 -2.21 27.02 -22.64
CA ASP A 154 -3.12 27.36 -21.54
C ASP A 154 -2.58 26.98 -20.14
N LYS A 155 -1.99 27.97 -19.47
CA LYS A 155 -1.34 27.82 -18.15
C LYS A 155 -2.36 27.70 -17.00
N GLU A 156 -3.53 28.31 -17.14
CA GLU A 156 -4.53 28.36 -16.06
C GLU A 156 -5.27 27.02 -15.90
N ALA A 157 -5.48 26.30 -17.01
CA ALA A 157 -6.01 24.94 -17.00
C ALA A 157 -5.05 23.95 -16.31
N LEU A 158 -3.74 24.12 -16.52
CA LEU A 158 -2.70 23.29 -15.90
C LEU A 158 -2.66 23.48 -14.37
N ASP A 159 -2.70 24.73 -13.89
CA ASP A 159 -2.68 25.03 -12.45
C ASP A 159 -3.92 24.48 -11.72
N LYS A 160 -5.11 24.51 -12.33
CA LYS A 160 -6.32 23.91 -11.75
C LYS A 160 -6.25 22.38 -11.72
N PHE A 161 -5.69 21.77 -12.77
CA PHE A 161 -5.50 20.32 -12.83
C PHE A 161 -4.47 19.84 -11.80
N GLU A 162 -3.34 20.52 -11.66
CA GLU A 162 -2.34 20.25 -10.63
C GLU A 162 -2.94 20.34 -9.23
N ASN A 163 -3.71 21.39 -8.93
CA ASN A 163 -4.40 21.51 -7.65
C ASN A 163 -5.40 20.37 -7.41
N LEU A 164 -6.08 19.87 -8.45
CA LEU A 164 -7.05 18.77 -8.32
C LEU A 164 -6.36 17.42 -8.05
N ILE A 165 -5.24 17.15 -8.74
CA ILE A 165 -4.47 15.89 -8.61
C ILE A 165 -3.57 15.86 -7.35
N PHE A 166 -2.99 17.00 -6.97
CA PHE A 166 -2.11 17.12 -5.81
C PHE A 166 -2.84 17.57 -4.54
N SER A 167 -4.14 17.87 -4.61
CA SER A 167 -4.96 18.01 -3.41
C SER A 167 -4.80 16.75 -2.56
N SER A 168 -4.52 16.93 -1.27
CA SER A 168 -4.18 15.84 -0.37
C SER A 168 -5.33 14.83 -0.28
N ILE A 169 -5.18 13.69 -0.97
CA ILE A 169 -6.08 12.53 -0.86
C ILE A 169 -5.93 11.86 0.52
N LEU A 170 -4.85 12.17 1.26
CA LEU A 170 -4.59 11.66 2.60
C LEU A 170 -5.29 12.49 3.67
N SER A 171 -6.63 12.47 3.67
CA SER A 171 -7.37 12.76 4.89
C SER A 171 -7.35 11.50 5.77
N ASN A 172 -6.36 11.44 6.66
CA ASN A 172 -6.27 10.57 7.85
C ASN A 172 -6.34 9.05 7.65
N SER A 173 -5.17 8.41 7.47
CA SER A 173 -4.96 6.98 7.72
C SER A 173 -4.87 6.62 9.23
N ASP A 174 -4.87 7.58 10.13
CA ASP A 174 -4.59 7.35 11.57
C ASP A 174 -5.81 7.02 12.43
N LYS A 175 -6.99 6.81 11.83
CA LYS A 175 -8.18 6.38 12.58
C LYS A 175 -8.92 5.29 11.82
N VAL A 176 -8.32 4.11 11.72
CA VAL A 176 -9.16 2.90 11.73
C VAL A 176 -9.64 2.78 13.18
N PRO A 177 -10.92 2.98 13.50
CA PRO A 177 -11.39 2.80 14.87
C PRO A 177 -11.27 1.32 15.18
N GLY A 178 -10.13 0.94 15.77
CA GLY A 178 -9.98 -0.35 16.38
C GLY A 178 -11.02 -0.41 17.48
N THR A 179 -11.92 -1.38 17.42
CA THR A 179 -12.93 -1.68 18.46
C THR A 179 -12.35 -2.01 19.84
N PHE A 180 -11.04 -1.78 20.04
CA PHE A 180 -10.28 -1.87 21.29
C PHE A 180 -9.97 -0.51 21.93
N ASP A 181 -10.45 0.61 21.40
CA ASP A 181 -10.56 1.89 22.17
C ASP A 181 -11.50 1.76 23.39
N GLY A 182 -12.27 0.67 23.47
CA GLY A 182 -13.12 0.36 24.61
C GLY A 182 -12.35 0.10 25.91
N VAL A 183 -11.14 -0.49 25.86
CA VAL A 183 -10.35 -0.76 27.08
C VAL A 183 -9.79 0.54 27.66
N GLU A 184 -9.44 1.50 26.80
CA GLU A 184 -8.95 2.82 27.20
C GLU A 184 -10.11 3.69 27.75
N GLN A 185 -11.32 3.56 27.19
CA GLN A 185 -12.53 4.11 27.81
C GLN A 185 -12.86 3.44 29.16
N LEU A 186 -12.71 2.12 29.28
CA LEU A 186 -12.95 1.40 30.54
C LEU A 186 -11.93 1.79 31.62
N THR A 187 -10.67 2.01 31.25
CA THR A 187 -9.62 2.48 32.17
C THR A 187 -9.93 3.90 32.66
N ASN A 188 -10.36 4.79 31.76
CA ASN A 188 -10.80 6.13 32.11
C ASN A 188 -12.09 6.15 32.98
N LEU A 189 -12.99 5.18 32.81
CA LEU A 189 -14.16 5.02 33.67
C LEU A 189 -13.78 4.49 35.06
N PHE A 190 -12.85 3.54 35.14
CA PHE A 190 -12.33 3.02 36.41
C PHE A 190 -11.59 4.10 37.22
N GLU A 191 -10.83 4.97 36.56
CA GLU A 191 -10.18 6.11 37.22
C GLU A 191 -11.19 7.17 37.71
N LYS A 192 -12.29 7.37 36.99
CA LYS A 192 -13.38 8.27 37.42
C LYS A 192 -14.20 7.72 38.59
N ILE A 193 -14.27 6.40 38.77
CA ILE A 193 -14.97 5.77 39.91
C ILE A 193 -14.08 5.73 41.16
N LYS A 194 -12.75 5.81 41.00
CA LYS A 194 -11.79 5.86 42.11
C LYS A 194 -11.61 7.28 42.69
N LYS A 195 -12.26 8.30 42.13
CA LYS A 195 -12.26 9.69 42.60
C LYS A 195 -13.64 10.09 43.10
#